data_AF-A0A938N292-F1
#
_entry.id   AF-A0A938N292-F1
#
_cell.length_a   1.000
_cell.length_b   1.000
_cell.length_c   1.000
_cell.angle_alpha   90.00
_cell.angle_beta   90.00
_cell.angle_gamma   90.00
#
_symmetry.space_group_name_H-M   'P 1'
#
loop_
_entity.id
_entity.type
_entity.pdbx_description
1 polymer ?
#
loop_
_entity_poly.entity_id
_entity_poly.type
_entity_poly.pdbx_seq_one_letter_code
_entity_poly.pdbx_strand_id
1 'polypeptide(L)'
;MDANAREATPGLSLSAAQRKAAGQLDPAGKRHIPIGVPNSLDSLKTFVEAEGCFSPGIGSYGIYYWVYDRDEHTLTAPTMKDVACTCGLAESRYLIPWAQWSAGRLAVRTQVCEVNRQSPHGEVFVVGSSAGVTNTGDCSGALRFDLSIPAGGTETIQLICPVLPGRRAVRHRWVPRTNNFIDSAIPRSDAGGIDQPDPGSDYYRTSKAEDLFAQARAFWDNMYSRVTFQLPDARWTDGLYVMLAHAGLCMNENAPDVAVLNYPVFNRDGMYVANMMLKGGFAELSEAVIDYFLAHSKEEPDQNRAVAMPHGWAIAEVWLLMRDCLVFEDRGRLILLSGVDPSWLTHADGVTVKNLPSYYGPLDLEWRPGPDGCVLAIGGRAKPPQGFVLRLPAQADAIVAIERKTVAAASGGDYELPPGTKNVRISLVKSMTR
;
A
#
# COMPACT_ATOMS: atom_id res chain seq x y z
N MET A 1 -43.26 -14.38 -16.33
CA MET A 1 -43.80 -14.97 -15.09
C MET A 1 -43.05 -16.28 -14.88
N ASP A 2 -42.07 -16.44 -14.01
CA ASP A 2 -41.45 -15.54 -13.02
C ASP A 2 -39.94 -15.78 -13.02
N ALA A 3 -39.18 -14.70 -13.16
CA ALA A 3 -37.75 -14.66 -12.95
C ALA A 3 -37.51 -14.13 -11.55
N ASN A 4 -37.29 -15.01 -10.56
CA ASN A 4 -36.77 -14.65 -9.25
C ASN A 4 -36.32 -15.86 -8.42
N ALA A 5 -35.37 -16.64 -8.94
CA ALA A 5 -34.55 -17.53 -8.13
C ALA A 5 -33.08 -17.12 -8.28
N ARG A 6 -32.65 -16.13 -7.48
CA ARG A 6 -31.22 -15.88 -7.26
C ARG A 6 -30.71 -17.00 -6.35
N GLU A 7 -30.18 -18.06 -6.94
CA GLU A 7 -29.47 -19.11 -6.20
C GLU A 7 -28.17 -18.56 -5.61
N ALA A 8 -27.93 -18.92 -4.35
CA ALA A 8 -26.90 -18.39 -3.48
C ALA A 8 -25.48 -18.72 -3.97
N THR A 9 -24.63 -17.70 -3.94
CA THR A 9 -23.18 -17.76 -4.11
C THR A 9 -22.55 -18.57 -2.97
N PRO A 10 -21.71 -19.60 -3.24
CA PRO A 10 -20.86 -20.18 -2.22
C PRO A 10 -19.41 -19.81 -2.52
N GLY A 11 -18.98 -18.65 -2.05
CA GLY A 11 -17.57 -18.27 -1.98
C GLY A 11 -17.40 -17.41 -0.75
N LEU A 12 -16.77 -17.94 0.31
CA LEU A 12 -16.46 -17.27 1.59
C LEU A 12 -17.53 -16.32 2.18
N SER A 13 -18.77 -16.40 1.71
CA SER A 13 -19.96 -15.86 2.32
C SER A 13 -20.62 -17.01 3.03
N LEU A 14 -20.78 -16.89 4.34
CA LEU A 14 -21.85 -17.57 5.06
C LEU A 14 -23.09 -17.55 4.16
N SER A 15 -23.69 -18.72 3.93
CA SER A 15 -24.88 -18.86 3.09
C SER A 15 -25.92 -17.79 3.46
N ALA A 16 -26.79 -17.38 2.54
CA ALA A 16 -27.85 -16.40 2.86
C ALA A 16 -28.72 -16.86 4.06
N ALA A 17 -28.77 -18.17 4.35
CA ALA A 17 -29.41 -18.76 5.52
C ALA A 17 -28.66 -18.53 6.86
N GLN A 18 -27.40 -18.07 6.83
CA GLN A 18 -26.53 -17.78 7.98
C GLN A 18 -26.25 -16.29 8.19
N ARG A 19 -26.76 -15.40 7.33
CA ARG A 19 -26.71 -13.95 7.58
C ARG A 19 -27.70 -13.59 8.69
N LYS A 20 -27.28 -13.77 9.94
CA LYS A 20 -27.86 -12.98 11.04
C LYS A 20 -27.68 -11.51 10.66
N ALA A 21 -28.70 -10.67 10.88
CA ALA A 21 -28.52 -9.23 10.71
C ALA A 21 -27.25 -8.82 11.47
N ALA A 22 -26.28 -8.24 10.76
CA ALA A 22 -25.01 -7.84 11.35
C ALA A 22 -25.31 -6.98 12.58
N GLY A 23 -24.81 -7.40 13.74
CA GLY A 23 -24.97 -6.67 14.98
C GLY A 23 -24.32 -5.30 14.85
N GLN A 24 -24.70 -4.34 15.69
CA GLN A 24 -24.12 -2.99 15.67
C GLN A 24 -22.60 -2.96 15.99
N LEU A 25 -22.05 -4.09 16.45
CA LEU A 25 -20.63 -4.29 16.75
C LEU A 25 -19.87 -5.00 15.63
N ASP A 26 -20.59 -5.60 14.67
CA ASP A 26 -19.96 -6.28 13.55
C ASP A 26 -19.36 -5.25 12.58
N PRO A 27 -18.27 -5.60 11.87
CA PRO A 27 -17.68 -4.66 10.93
C PRO A 27 -18.67 -4.27 9.85
N ALA A 28 -18.65 -3.00 9.46
CA ALA A 28 -19.58 -2.50 8.46
C ALA A 28 -19.24 -3.02 7.04
N GLY A 29 -18.03 -3.55 6.82
CA GLY A 29 -17.56 -4.06 5.53
C GLY A 29 -17.49 -2.98 4.45
N LYS A 30 -17.29 -1.73 4.85
CA LYS A 30 -17.26 -0.57 3.93
C LYS A 30 -15.95 -0.46 3.18
N ARG A 31 -14.84 -0.80 3.84
CA ARG A 31 -13.48 -0.82 3.27
C ARG A 31 -12.67 -1.90 3.97
N HIS A 32 -12.03 -2.75 3.19
CA HIS A 32 -11.07 -3.75 3.66
C HIS A 32 -9.68 -3.35 3.22
N ILE A 33 -8.77 -3.18 4.17
CA ILE A 33 -7.36 -2.84 3.95
C ILE A 33 -6.55 -4.09 4.24
N PRO A 34 -6.11 -4.85 3.22
CA PRO A 34 -5.17 -5.94 3.44
C PRO A 34 -3.80 -5.37 3.85
N ILE A 35 -3.20 -5.95 4.87
CA ILE A 35 -1.81 -5.73 5.27
C ILE A 35 -1.12 -7.09 5.41
N GLY A 36 0.20 -7.11 5.28
CA GLY A 36 0.97 -8.33 5.42
C GLY A 36 2.37 -8.21 4.83
N VAL A 37 3.07 -9.34 4.76
CA VAL A 37 4.36 -9.41 4.09
C VAL A 37 4.15 -9.72 2.59
N PRO A 38 4.70 -8.91 1.66
CA PRO A 38 4.65 -9.21 0.23
C PRO A 38 5.10 -10.63 -0.10
N ASN A 39 4.46 -11.24 -1.10
CA ASN A 39 4.73 -12.61 -1.55
C ASN A 39 4.43 -13.72 -0.53
N SER A 40 3.77 -13.44 0.59
CA SER A 40 3.26 -14.46 1.51
C SER A 40 1.91 -15.02 1.05
N LEU A 41 1.50 -16.17 1.60
CA LEU A 41 0.16 -16.73 1.38
C LEU A 41 -0.94 -15.75 1.79
N ASP A 42 -1.99 -15.60 0.98
CA ASP A 42 -3.12 -14.72 1.32
C ASP A 42 -3.78 -15.07 2.65
N SER A 43 -3.80 -16.35 3.04
CA SER A 43 -4.35 -16.77 4.33
C SER A 43 -3.59 -16.21 5.54
N LEU A 44 -2.33 -15.81 5.35
CA LEU A 44 -1.48 -15.20 6.38
C LEU A 44 -1.65 -13.69 6.49
N LYS A 45 -2.28 -13.05 5.49
CA LYS A 45 -2.45 -11.60 5.45
C LYS A 45 -3.60 -11.17 6.35
N THR A 46 -3.41 -10.04 7.02
CA THR A 46 -4.37 -9.41 7.93
C THR A 46 -5.31 -8.49 7.17
N PHE A 47 -6.61 -8.55 7.48
CA PHE A 47 -7.61 -7.67 6.89
C PHE A 47 -8.13 -6.70 7.95
N VAL A 48 -7.88 -5.40 7.72
CA VAL A 48 -8.26 -4.31 8.61
C VAL A 48 -9.43 -3.53 8.03
N GLU A 49 -10.43 -3.26 8.84
CA GLU A 49 -11.62 -2.50 8.47
C GLU A 49 -11.38 -0.99 8.67
N ALA A 50 -12.19 -0.15 8.04
CA ALA A 50 -12.10 1.31 8.23
C ALA A 50 -12.32 1.73 9.70
N GLU A 51 -13.05 0.92 10.46
CA GLU A 51 -13.34 1.11 11.88
C GLU A 51 -12.20 0.61 12.79
N GLY A 52 -11.14 0.02 12.23
CA GLY A 52 -9.97 -0.49 12.95
C GLY A 52 -10.12 -1.91 13.49
N CYS A 53 -11.30 -2.52 13.36
CA CYS A 53 -11.48 -3.96 13.60
C CYS A 53 -10.69 -4.76 12.56
N PHE A 54 -10.19 -5.95 12.92
CA PHE A 54 -9.38 -6.73 11.98
C PHE A 54 -9.42 -8.23 12.26
N SER A 55 -9.01 -9.01 11.27
CA SER A 55 -8.74 -10.46 11.39
C SER A 55 -7.25 -10.69 11.15
N PRO A 56 -6.48 -11.29 12.10
CA PRO A 56 -5.04 -11.50 11.93
C PRO A 56 -4.66 -12.41 10.76
N GLY A 57 -5.61 -13.21 10.26
CA GLY A 57 -5.44 -14.05 9.07
C GLY A 57 -6.78 -14.64 8.65
N ILE A 58 -6.87 -15.19 7.44
CA ILE A 58 -8.12 -15.78 6.94
C ILE A 58 -8.47 -17.02 7.76
N GLY A 59 -9.74 -17.14 8.19
CA GLY A 59 -10.21 -18.29 8.98
C GLY A 59 -9.71 -18.33 10.43
N SER A 60 -9.14 -17.22 10.92
CA SER A 60 -8.69 -17.05 12.30
C SER A 60 -9.83 -16.61 13.24
N TYR A 61 -9.78 -15.40 13.77
CA TYR A 61 -10.73 -14.76 14.68
C TYR A 61 -10.73 -13.24 14.46
N GLY A 62 -11.82 -12.55 14.79
CA GLY A 62 -11.90 -11.09 14.69
C GLY A 62 -11.50 -10.38 15.99
N ILE A 63 -10.86 -9.22 15.86
CA ILE A 63 -10.53 -8.30 16.95
C ILE A 63 -11.34 -7.02 16.79
N TYR A 64 -11.98 -6.59 17.89
CA TYR A 64 -12.94 -5.50 17.95
C TYR A 64 -12.58 -4.53 19.07
N TYR A 65 -12.82 -3.25 18.85
CA TYR A 65 -12.59 -2.19 19.85
C TYR A 65 -13.91 -1.54 20.22
N TRP A 66 -14.17 -1.44 21.52
CA TRP A 66 -15.36 -0.79 22.07
C TRP A 66 -15.01 -0.14 23.41
N VAL A 67 -15.75 0.91 23.75
CA VAL A 67 -15.69 1.60 25.04
C VAL A 67 -17.03 1.37 25.71
N TYR A 68 -17.00 0.98 26.98
CA TYR A 68 -18.19 0.84 27.80
C TYR A 68 -18.14 1.85 28.94
N ASP A 69 -19.05 2.81 28.92
CA ASP A 69 -19.31 3.72 30.03
C ASP A 69 -20.16 2.99 31.07
N ARG A 70 -19.62 2.81 32.27
CA ARG A 70 -20.32 2.10 33.34
C ARG A 70 -21.36 2.94 34.04
N ASP A 71 -21.17 4.25 34.13
CA ASP A 71 -22.05 5.13 34.88
C ASP A 71 -23.32 5.38 34.06
N GLU A 72 -23.14 5.62 32.76
CA GLU A 72 -24.25 5.76 31.80
C GLU A 72 -24.78 4.41 31.31
N HIS A 73 -24.10 3.30 31.62
CA HIS A 73 -24.40 1.96 31.10
C HIS A 73 -24.49 1.91 29.56
N THR A 74 -23.63 2.68 28.88
CA THR A 74 -23.64 2.78 27.42
C THR A 74 -22.40 2.16 26.81
N LEU A 75 -22.59 1.35 25.76
CA LEU A 75 -21.51 0.83 24.93
C LEU A 75 -21.40 1.68 23.67
N THR A 76 -20.19 2.10 23.33
CA THR A 76 -19.89 2.81 22.08
C THR A 76 -18.82 2.05 21.30
N ALA A 77 -19.05 1.86 20.00
CA ALA A 77 -18.11 1.20 19.10
C ALA A 77 -18.04 1.96 17.77
N PRO A 78 -16.90 1.93 17.05
CA PRO A 78 -16.73 2.67 15.79
C PRO A 78 -17.62 2.17 14.65
N THR A 79 -18.21 0.98 14.80
CA THR A 79 -19.15 0.35 13.86
C THR A 79 -20.59 0.85 14.03
N MET A 80 -20.90 1.57 15.11
CA MET A 80 -22.25 2.08 15.38
C MET A 80 -22.58 3.27 14.47
N LYS A 81 -23.85 3.35 14.05
CA LYS A 81 -24.33 4.29 13.02
C LYS A 81 -23.99 5.77 13.31
N ASP A 82 -24.04 6.16 14.58
CA ASP A 82 -23.89 7.55 15.01
C ASP A 82 -22.49 7.86 15.56
N VAL A 83 -21.53 6.95 15.39
CA VAL A 83 -20.14 7.14 15.80
C VAL A 83 -19.31 7.50 14.57
N ALA A 84 -18.83 8.75 14.53
CA ALA A 84 -17.91 9.17 13.48
C ALA A 84 -16.55 8.48 13.65
N CYS A 85 -16.10 7.79 12.60
CA CYS A 85 -14.80 7.14 12.55
C CYS A 85 -13.99 7.67 11.36
N THR A 86 -12.76 8.05 11.62
CA THR A 86 -11.76 8.45 10.61
C THR A 86 -10.66 7.41 10.56
N CYS A 87 -10.03 7.23 9.41
CA CYS A 87 -8.96 6.25 9.24
C CYS A 87 -7.94 6.70 8.21
N GLY A 88 -6.75 6.10 8.24
CA GLY A 88 -5.69 6.36 7.28
C GLY A 88 -4.52 5.39 7.46
N LEU A 89 -3.40 5.73 6.83
CA LEU A 89 -2.14 4.99 6.92
C LEU A 89 -1.12 5.77 7.75
N ALA A 90 -0.27 5.07 8.51
CA ALA A 90 0.75 5.72 9.32
C ALA A 90 1.75 6.48 8.44
N GLU A 91 1.96 7.76 8.76
CA GLU A 91 2.79 8.69 7.98
C GLU A 91 2.46 8.70 6.48
N SER A 92 1.19 8.42 6.17
CA SER A 92 0.60 8.39 4.83
C SER A 92 1.22 7.39 3.82
N ARG A 93 2.26 6.65 4.19
CA ARG A 93 2.98 5.74 3.27
C ARG A 93 3.11 4.31 3.76
N TYR A 94 3.08 4.05 5.06
CA TYR A 94 3.24 2.69 5.58
C TYR A 94 1.91 1.94 5.56
N LEU A 95 1.91 0.66 5.17
CA LEU A 95 0.75 -0.23 5.33
C LEU A 95 0.55 -0.63 6.80
N ILE A 96 0.39 0.41 7.63
CA ILE A 96 0.06 0.36 9.05
C ILE A 96 -1.21 1.22 9.20
N PRO A 97 -2.39 0.62 9.01
CA PRO A 97 -3.66 1.33 9.10
C PRO A 97 -3.91 1.83 10.51
N TRP A 98 -4.55 2.98 10.61
CA TRP A 98 -5.05 3.52 11.86
C TRP A 98 -6.51 3.93 11.73
N ALA A 99 -7.25 3.81 12.83
CA ALA A 99 -8.61 4.33 12.96
C ALA A 99 -8.72 5.22 14.20
N GLN A 100 -9.58 6.23 14.15
CA GLN A 100 -9.82 7.17 15.24
C GLN A 100 -11.30 7.55 15.31
N TRP A 101 -11.87 7.43 16.52
CA TRP A 101 -13.27 7.67 16.82
C TRP A 101 -13.42 8.13 18.26
N SER A 102 -14.64 8.54 18.66
CA SER A 102 -14.91 9.06 20.00
C SER A 102 -16.04 8.32 20.70
N ALA A 103 -15.93 8.20 22.02
CA ALA A 103 -16.97 7.74 22.93
C ALA A 103 -17.13 8.78 24.06
N GLY A 104 -18.13 9.66 23.93
CA GLY A 104 -18.27 10.80 24.84
C GLY A 104 -17.03 11.71 24.82
N ARG A 105 -16.35 11.83 25.97
CA ARG A 105 -15.11 12.63 26.15
C ARG A 105 -13.82 11.83 25.91
N LEU A 106 -13.93 10.59 25.46
CA LEU A 106 -12.77 9.75 25.14
C LEU A 106 -12.56 9.72 23.62
N ALA A 107 -11.33 10.00 23.19
CA ALA A 107 -10.88 9.72 21.84
C ALA A 107 -10.09 8.40 21.85
N VAL A 108 -10.47 7.48 20.98
CA VAL A 108 -9.81 6.19 20.81
C VAL A 108 -9.09 6.20 19.47
N ARG A 109 -7.81 5.83 19.47
CA ARG A 109 -7.01 5.67 18.26
C ARG A 109 -6.37 4.28 18.25
N THR A 110 -6.59 3.54 17.18
CA THR A 110 -5.99 2.21 16.98
C THR A 110 -5.01 2.23 15.82
N GLN A 111 -3.98 1.39 15.87
CA GLN A 111 -3.10 1.10 14.74
C GLN A 111 -2.81 -0.39 14.67
N VAL A 112 -2.68 -0.93 13.47
CA VAL A 112 -2.44 -2.36 13.24
C VAL A 112 -1.28 -2.54 12.26
N CYS A 113 -0.38 -3.47 12.53
CA CYS A 113 0.71 -3.86 11.63
C CYS A 113 0.86 -5.39 11.60
N GLU A 114 1.46 -5.91 10.55
CA GLU A 114 1.85 -7.32 10.46
C GLU A 114 3.34 -7.40 10.14
N VAL A 115 4.04 -8.33 10.80
CA VAL A 115 5.44 -8.62 10.55
C VAL A 115 5.69 -10.11 10.48
N ASN A 116 6.76 -10.47 9.79
CA ASN A 116 7.33 -11.80 9.82
C ASN A 116 8.58 -11.79 10.75
N ARG A 117 8.68 -12.75 11.67
CA ARG A 117 9.78 -12.88 12.64
C ARG A 117 10.33 -14.29 12.70
N GLN A 118 11.63 -14.40 12.95
CA GLN A 118 12.26 -15.66 13.30
C GLN A 118 12.01 -16.02 14.77
N SER A 119 11.62 -17.27 15.02
CA SER A 119 11.49 -17.86 16.36
C SER A 119 12.36 -19.13 16.47
N PRO A 120 12.59 -19.67 17.68
CA PRO A 120 13.29 -20.95 17.85
C PRO A 120 12.62 -22.14 17.13
N HIS A 121 11.35 -22.01 16.75
CA HIS A 121 10.56 -23.04 16.07
C HIS A 121 10.34 -22.74 14.59
N GLY A 122 11.07 -21.76 14.04
CA GLY A 122 10.96 -21.33 12.66
C GLY A 122 10.28 -19.96 12.52
N GLU A 123 9.96 -19.63 11.29
CA GLU A 123 9.41 -18.34 10.91
C GLU A 123 7.93 -18.21 11.31
N VAL A 124 7.54 -17.06 11.89
CA VAL A 124 6.18 -16.79 12.38
C VAL A 124 5.66 -15.43 11.91
N PHE A 125 4.40 -15.39 11.48
CA PHE A 125 3.69 -14.15 11.15
C PHE A 125 2.94 -13.64 12.39
N VAL A 126 3.12 -12.36 12.72
CA VAL A 126 2.60 -11.75 13.94
C VAL A 126 1.97 -10.41 13.63
N VAL A 127 0.74 -10.21 14.13
CA VAL A 127 0.05 -8.92 14.08
C VAL A 127 0.27 -8.17 15.38
N GLY A 128 0.83 -6.98 15.27
CA GLY A 128 0.93 -6.02 16.36
C GLY A 128 -0.22 -5.03 16.28
N SER A 129 -0.92 -4.82 17.40
CA SER A 129 -1.94 -3.80 17.49
C SER A 129 -1.77 -2.92 18.73
N SER A 130 -1.99 -1.63 18.57
CA SER A 130 -2.01 -0.65 19.66
C SER A 130 -3.36 0.07 19.70
N ALA A 131 -3.88 0.26 20.91
CA ALA A 131 -5.04 1.11 21.16
C ALA A 131 -4.65 2.18 22.20
N GLY A 132 -4.62 3.43 21.74
CA GLY A 132 -4.45 4.59 22.58
C GLY A 132 -5.80 5.20 22.94
N VAL A 133 -5.99 5.51 24.21
CA VAL A 133 -7.19 6.21 24.70
C VAL A 133 -6.77 7.54 25.31
N THR A 134 -7.34 8.63 24.79
CA THR A 134 -7.09 10.00 25.26
C THR A 134 -8.35 10.56 25.89
N ASN A 135 -8.25 11.09 27.10
CA ASN A 135 -9.34 11.84 27.73
C ASN A 135 -9.25 13.31 27.30
N THR A 136 -10.24 13.78 26.55
CA THR A 136 -10.30 15.16 26.04
C THR A 136 -11.13 16.10 26.92
N GLY A 137 -11.56 15.65 28.11
CA GLY A 137 -12.29 16.45 29.10
C GLY A 137 -11.41 17.05 30.20
N ASP A 138 -12.04 17.82 31.08
CA ASP A 138 -11.46 18.54 32.24
C ASP A 138 -11.54 17.77 33.56
N CYS A 139 -11.88 16.47 33.53
CA CYS A 139 -12.05 15.62 34.70
C CYS A 139 -11.26 14.29 34.57
N SER A 140 -10.83 13.72 35.69
CA SER A 140 -10.16 12.40 35.75
C SER A 140 -11.08 11.36 36.40
N GLY A 141 -11.08 10.14 35.87
CA GLY A 141 -11.85 8.98 36.33
C GLY A 141 -11.19 7.69 35.85
N ALA A 142 -11.45 6.57 36.52
CA ALA A 142 -10.76 5.28 36.28
C ALA A 142 -11.72 4.17 35.83
N LEU A 143 -11.23 3.24 34.99
CA LEU A 143 -11.79 1.89 34.81
C LEU A 143 -10.69 0.88 34.48
N ARG A 144 -10.80 -0.28 35.13
CA ARG A 144 -9.75 -1.29 35.37
C ARG A 144 -9.70 -2.36 34.25
N PHE A 145 -8.59 -2.88 33.70
CA PHE A 145 -7.13 -2.82 33.93
C PHE A 145 -6.65 -1.61 34.71
N ASP A 146 -6.01 -1.78 35.87
CA ASP A 146 -5.71 -0.66 36.79
C ASP A 146 -4.79 0.38 36.14
N LEU A 147 -5.36 1.29 35.35
CA LEU A 147 -4.71 2.35 34.59
C LEU A 147 -5.38 3.67 35.01
N SER A 148 -4.61 4.62 35.52
CA SER A 148 -5.09 5.95 35.92
C SER A 148 -4.55 6.99 34.96
N ILE A 149 -5.42 7.50 34.08
CA ILE A 149 -5.05 8.48 33.06
C ILE A 149 -5.47 9.89 33.51
N PRO A 150 -4.54 10.82 33.77
CA PRO A 150 -4.91 12.20 34.11
C PRO A 150 -5.51 12.93 32.89
N ALA A 151 -6.18 14.07 33.11
CA ALA A 151 -6.63 14.94 32.01
C ALA A 151 -5.42 15.37 31.16
N GLY A 152 -5.51 15.20 29.83
CA GLY A 152 -4.38 15.37 28.91
C GLY A 152 -3.35 14.21 28.91
N GLY A 153 -3.54 13.19 29.75
CA GLY A 153 -2.75 11.96 29.74
C GLY A 153 -3.22 10.97 28.67
N THR A 154 -2.35 10.03 28.32
CA THR A 154 -2.64 8.93 27.38
C THR A 154 -2.05 7.64 27.92
N GLU A 155 -2.84 6.57 27.91
CA GLU A 155 -2.35 5.21 28.13
C GLU A 155 -2.48 4.40 26.85
N THR A 156 -1.53 3.48 26.65
CA THR A 156 -1.50 2.60 25.47
C THR A 156 -1.59 1.15 25.92
N ILE A 157 -2.61 0.45 25.44
CA ILE A 157 -2.71 -1.01 25.61
C ILE A 157 -2.18 -1.65 24.33
N GLN A 158 -1.23 -2.58 24.50
CA GLN A 158 -0.59 -3.31 23.41
C GLN A 158 -1.13 -4.74 23.34
N LEU A 159 -1.40 -5.20 22.12
CA LEU A 159 -1.89 -6.55 21.84
C LEU A 159 -0.97 -7.23 20.83
N ILE A 160 -0.64 -8.49 21.11
CA ILE A 160 0.13 -9.35 20.21
C ILE A 160 -0.77 -10.49 19.78
N CYS A 161 -0.98 -10.62 18.48
CA CYS A 161 -1.88 -11.60 17.89
C CYS A 161 -1.11 -12.48 16.90
N PRO A 162 -0.71 -13.71 17.30
CA PRO A 162 -0.08 -14.63 16.37
C PRO A 162 -1.06 -15.04 15.26
N VAL A 163 -0.56 -15.17 14.04
CA VAL A 163 -1.36 -15.58 12.87
C VAL A 163 -1.34 -17.09 12.75
N LEU A 164 -2.52 -17.71 12.82
CA LEU A 164 -2.71 -19.17 12.69
C LEU A 164 -1.73 -20.02 13.56
N PRO A 165 -1.47 -19.69 14.85
CA PRO A 165 -0.50 -20.44 15.66
C PRO A 165 -0.86 -21.92 15.72
N GLY A 166 0.13 -22.77 15.43
CA GLY A 166 0.01 -24.24 15.47
C GLY A 166 -0.87 -24.81 14.37
N ARG A 167 -1.18 -24.02 13.33
CA ARG A 167 -2.07 -24.39 12.23
C ARG A 167 -1.36 -24.24 10.89
N ARG A 168 -1.94 -24.84 9.84
CA ARG A 168 -1.44 -24.69 8.46
C ARG A 168 -2.12 -23.51 7.77
N ALA A 169 -1.32 -22.68 7.11
CA ALA A 169 -1.76 -21.71 6.11
C ALA A 169 -1.99 -22.43 4.79
N VAL A 170 -3.26 -22.68 4.45
CA VAL A 170 -3.66 -23.51 3.31
C VAL A 170 -3.54 -22.71 2.02
N ARG A 171 -2.96 -23.31 0.97
CA ARG A 171 -2.90 -22.72 -0.37
C ARG A 171 -4.29 -22.64 -1.00
N HIS A 172 -4.50 -21.67 -1.89
CA HIS A 172 -5.74 -21.60 -2.66
C HIS A 172 -5.97 -22.87 -3.49
N ARG A 173 -7.24 -23.25 -3.58
CA ARG A 173 -7.75 -24.27 -4.49
C ARG A 173 -8.80 -23.65 -5.38
N TRP A 174 -8.35 -22.95 -6.40
CA TRP A 174 -9.22 -22.28 -7.37
C TRP A 174 -10.04 -23.30 -8.16
N VAL A 175 -11.36 -23.20 -8.08
CA VAL A 175 -12.31 -23.98 -8.87
C VAL A 175 -13.11 -23.06 -9.79
N PRO A 176 -13.25 -23.41 -11.09
CA PRO A 176 -13.99 -22.59 -12.04
C PRO A 176 -15.49 -22.57 -11.71
N ARG A 177 -16.12 -21.42 -11.99
CA ARG A 177 -17.55 -21.15 -11.96
C ARG A 177 -17.96 -20.41 -13.23
N THR A 178 -19.26 -20.32 -13.50
CA THR A 178 -19.85 -19.82 -14.75
C THR A 178 -19.24 -18.52 -15.29
N ASN A 179 -18.74 -17.62 -14.44
CA ASN A 179 -17.98 -16.45 -14.87
C ASN A 179 -16.76 -16.11 -13.98
N ASN A 180 -16.47 -16.86 -12.91
CA ASN A 180 -15.40 -16.52 -11.96
C ASN A 180 -14.66 -17.78 -11.48
N PHE A 181 -13.61 -17.61 -10.68
CA PHE A 181 -13.07 -18.67 -9.82
C PHE A 181 -13.56 -18.48 -8.38
N ILE A 182 -13.67 -19.58 -7.65
CA ILE A 182 -13.89 -19.58 -6.21
C ILE A 182 -12.75 -20.34 -5.57
N ASP A 183 -12.24 -19.81 -4.47
CA ASP A 183 -11.32 -20.57 -3.65
C ASP A 183 -12.09 -21.63 -2.86
N SER A 184 -11.81 -22.91 -3.14
CA SER A 184 -12.35 -24.06 -2.41
C SER A 184 -11.39 -24.61 -1.37
N ALA A 185 -10.33 -23.86 -1.03
CA ALA A 185 -9.47 -24.18 0.10
C ALA A 185 -10.32 -24.28 1.37
N ILE A 186 -10.07 -25.32 2.16
CA ILE A 186 -10.73 -25.54 3.44
C ILE A 186 -9.83 -24.91 4.51
N PRO A 187 -10.24 -23.81 5.16
CA PRO A 187 -9.46 -23.23 6.25
C PRO A 187 -9.27 -24.27 7.35
N ARG A 188 -8.07 -24.31 7.97
CA ARG A 188 -7.72 -25.27 9.05
C ARG A 188 -7.67 -26.74 8.60
N SER A 189 -7.33 -27.00 7.34
CA SER A 189 -7.00 -28.35 6.86
C SER A 189 -5.68 -28.85 7.47
N ASP A 190 -5.64 -30.13 7.88
CA ASP A 190 -4.41 -30.80 8.33
C ASP A 190 -3.50 -31.20 7.16
N ALA A 191 -3.99 -31.10 5.92
CA ALA A 191 -3.26 -31.43 4.70
C ALA A 191 -3.00 -30.18 3.83
N GLY A 192 -1.79 -30.09 3.29
CA GLY A 192 -1.35 -29.01 2.39
C GLY A 192 -0.97 -27.71 3.12
N GLY A 193 -0.40 -26.74 2.39
CA GLY A 193 -0.06 -25.42 2.96
C GLY A 193 1.23 -25.36 3.77
N ILE A 194 1.50 -24.18 4.34
CA ILE A 194 2.69 -23.88 5.14
C ILE A 194 2.36 -24.02 6.63
N ASP A 195 3.17 -24.76 7.38
CA ASP A 195 3.05 -24.86 8.83
C ASP A 195 3.35 -23.50 9.48
N GLN A 196 2.48 -23.07 10.42
CA GLN A 196 2.73 -21.90 11.26
C GLN A 196 3.09 -22.38 12.67
N PRO A 197 4.35 -22.23 13.11
CA PRO A 197 4.78 -22.66 14.44
C PRO A 197 3.98 -22.00 15.56
N ASP A 198 3.78 -22.71 16.66
CA ASP A 198 3.33 -22.11 17.93
C ASP A 198 4.45 -22.19 18.98
N PRO A 199 5.30 -21.16 19.11
CA PRO A 199 6.33 -21.09 20.15
C PRO A 199 5.77 -20.95 21.57
N GLY A 200 4.44 -20.83 21.74
CA GLY A 200 3.77 -20.79 23.02
C GLY A 200 3.79 -19.43 23.72
N SER A 201 3.01 -19.33 24.78
CA SER A 201 2.74 -18.05 25.44
C SER A 201 3.96 -17.38 26.08
N ASP A 202 4.96 -18.15 26.53
CA ASP A 202 6.18 -17.59 27.13
C ASP A 202 6.97 -16.77 26.11
N TYR A 203 7.08 -17.26 24.88
CA TYR A 203 7.70 -16.50 23.78
C TYR A 203 6.93 -15.20 23.49
N TYR A 204 5.61 -15.28 23.32
CA TYR A 204 4.81 -14.10 23.00
C TYR A 204 4.81 -13.06 24.11
N ARG A 205 4.89 -13.47 25.39
CA ARG A 205 5.00 -12.56 26.54
C ARG A 205 6.30 -11.75 26.56
N THR A 206 7.38 -12.27 25.95
CA THR A 206 8.63 -11.52 25.79
C THR A 206 8.61 -10.54 24.62
N SER A 207 7.65 -10.69 23.70
CA SER A 207 7.50 -9.77 22.58
C SER A 207 6.85 -8.47 23.05
N LYS A 208 7.29 -7.34 22.48
CA LYS A 208 6.65 -6.05 22.70
C LYS A 208 6.06 -5.54 21.40
N ALA A 209 4.88 -4.91 21.45
CA ALA A 209 4.26 -4.40 20.24
C ALA A 209 5.08 -3.25 19.63
N GLU A 210 5.73 -2.42 20.45
CA GLU A 210 6.64 -1.37 19.98
C GLU A 210 7.74 -1.92 19.05
N ASP A 211 8.32 -3.06 19.41
CA ASP A 211 9.34 -3.73 18.59
C ASP A 211 8.74 -4.28 17.29
N LEU A 212 7.47 -4.73 17.30
CA LEU A 212 6.76 -5.19 16.10
C LEU A 212 6.53 -4.01 15.14
N PHE A 213 6.04 -2.87 15.65
CA PHE A 213 5.86 -1.66 14.85
C PHE A 213 7.18 -1.12 14.31
N ALA A 214 8.24 -1.13 15.11
CA ALA A 214 9.58 -0.72 14.67
C ALA A 214 10.09 -1.62 13.53
N GLN A 215 9.89 -2.92 13.63
CA GLN A 215 10.25 -3.87 12.56
C GLN A 215 9.40 -3.69 11.31
N ALA A 216 8.09 -3.47 11.44
CA ALA A 216 7.22 -3.18 10.30
C ALA A 216 7.68 -1.93 9.56
N ARG A 217 8.02 -0.87 10.29
CA ARG A 217 8.58 0.37 9.71
C ARG A 217 9.90 0.12 9.01
N ALA A 218 10.83 -0.58 9.65
CA ALA A 218 12.12 -0.91 9.05
C ALA A 218 11.97 -1.76 7.77
N PHE A 219 11.02 -2.70 7.75
CA PHE A 219 10.69 -3.48 6.55
C PHE A 219 10.22 -2.56 5.41
N TRP A 220 9.25 -1.69 5.68
CA TRP A 220 8.74 -0.77 4.66
C TRP A 220 9.74 0.30 4.25
N ASP A 221 10.58 0.78 5.15
CA ASP A 221 11.69 1.69 4.83
C ASP A 221 12.68 1.02 3.89
N ASN A 222 13.02 -0.25 4.14
CA ASN A 222 13.87 -1.02 3.23
C ASN A 222 13.21 -1.19 1.85
N MET A 223 11.91 -1.51 1.80
CA MET A 223 11.15 -1.57 0.54
C MET A 223 11.19 -0.23 -0.21
N TYR A 224 10.92 0.88 0.48
CA TYR A 224 10.84 2.21 -0.11
C TYR A 224 12.20 2.86 -0.39
N SER A 225 13.28 2.35 0.20
CA SER A 225 14.64 2.81 -0.10
C SER A 225 15.09 2.50 -1.55
N ARG A 226 14.37 1.60 -2.23
CA ARG A 226 14.67 1.20 -3.61
C ARG A 226 14.39 2.30 -4.62
N VAL A 227 13.36 3.11 -4.41
CA VAL A 227 13.07 4.30 -5.21
C VAL A 227 12.46 5.35 -4.30
N THR A 228 13.09 6.52 -4.22
CA THR A 228 12.62 7.59 -3.33
C THR A 228 11.97 8.70 -4.14
N PHE A 229 10.78 9.10 -3.71
CA PHE A 229 10.03 10.25 -4.21
C PHE A 229 9.86 11.28 -3.10
N GLN A 230 10.11 12.54 -3.42
CA GLN A 230 9.69 13.71 -2.65
C GLN A 230 9.13 14.72 -3.63
N LEU A 231 7.81 14.85 -3.65
CA LEU A 231 7.06 15.66 -4.59
C LEU A 231 6.25 16.72 -3.83
N PRO A 232 5.99 17.90 -4.42
CA PRO A 232 5.21 18.96 -3.76
C PRO A 232 3.81 18.55 -3.32
N ASP A 233 3.18 17.61 -4.04
CA ASP A 233 1.92 17.01 -3.62
C ASP A 233 2.18 15.68 -2.90
N ALA A 234 1.95 15.65 -1.59
CA ALA A 234 2.12 14.45 -0.78
C ALA A 234 1.28 13.27 -1.30
N ARG A 235 0.09 13.52 -1.91
CA ARG A 235 -0.77 12.46 -2.44
C ARG A 235 -0.11 11.68 -3.58
N TRP A 236 0.75 12.34 -4.35
CA TRP A 236 1.52 11.66 -5.40
C TRP A 236 2.58 10.75 -4.80
N THR A 237 3.33 11.27 -3.83
CA THR A 237 4.35 10.52 -3.11
C THR A 237 3.73 9.30 -2.42
N ASP A 238 2.67 9.51 -1.64
CA ASP A 238 1.93 8.47 -0.93
C ASP A 238 1.33 7.44 -1.90
N GLY A 239 0.72 7.91 -2.99
CA GLY A 239 0.13 7.06 -4.02
C GLY A 239 1.17 6.15 -4.68
N LEU A 240 2.33 6.68 -5.05
CA LEU A 240 3.42 5.91 -5.65
C LEU A 240 3.89 4.78 -4.73
N TYR A 241 4.03 5.03 -3.42
CA TYR A 241 4.44 4.00 -2.47
C TYR A 241 3.33 2.99 -2.17
N VAL A 242 2.11 3.46 -1.88
CA VAL A 242 0.98 2.59 -1.48
C VAL A 242 0.56 1.67 -2.63
N MET A 243 0.60 2.14 -3.87
CA MET A 243 0.30 1.30 -5.03
C MET A 243 1.33 0.17 -5.19
N LEU A 244 2.64 0.46 -5.04
CA LEU A 244 3.69 -0.58 -5.05
C LEU A 244 3.50 -1.58 -3.91
N ALA A 245 3.21 -1.09 -2.70
CA ALA A 245 2.96 -1.94 -1.56
C ALA A 245 1.74 -2.85 -1.78
N HIS A 246 0.64 -2.30 -2.30
CA HIS A 246 -0.58 -3.05 -2.57
C HIS A 246 -0.38 -4.11 -3.67
N ALA A 247 0.22 -3.74 -4.80
CA ALA A 247 0.52 -4.70 -5.85
C ALA A 247 1.48 -5.80 -5.37
N GLY A 248 2.42 -5.48 -4.48
CA GLY A 248 3.28 -6.47 -3.82
C GLY A 248 2.53 -7.40 -2.87
N LEU A 249 1.45 -6.94 -2.21
CA LEU A 249 0.57 -7.80 -1.41
C LEU A 249 -0.26 -8.77 -2.26
N CYS A 250 -0.56 -8.43 -3.51
CA CYS A 250 -1.22 -9.34 -4.44
C CYS A 250 -0.30 -10.47 -4.93
N MET A 251 1.01 -10.40 -4.65
CA MET A 251 1.92 -11.53 -4.86
C MET A 251 1.67 -12.61 -3.81
N ASN A 252 1.56 -13.85 -4.29
CA ASN A 252 1.16 -15.00 -3.49
C ASN A 252 1.95 -16.25 -3.91
N GLU A 253 3.07 -16.52 -3.23
CA GLU A 253 4.01 -17.58 -3.65
C GLU A 253 4.41 -17.47 -5.13
N ASN A 254 4.81 -16.27 -5.56
CA ASN A 254 5.18 -15.86 -6.92
C ASN A 254 4.01 -15.71 -7.90
N ALA A 255 2.80 -16.15 -7.54
CA ALA A 255 1.61 -15.90 -8.34
C ALA A 255 1.21 -14.41 -8.26
N PRO A 256 1.06 -13.70 -9.39
CA PRO A 256 0.54 -12.33 -9.42
C PRO A 256 -1.00 -12.37 -9.44
N ASP A 257 -1.59 -12.64 -8.28
CA ASP A 257 -3.06 -12.60 -8.19
C ASP A 257 -3.57 -11.19 -8.50
N VAL A 258 -4.77 -11.10 -9.07
CA VAL A 258 -5.36 -9.79 -9.41
C VAL A 258 -5.72 -9.03 -8.13
N ALA A 259 -6.12 -9.75 -7.09
CA ALA A 259 -6.42 -9.24 -5.76
C ALA A 259 -6.18 -10.31 -4.69
N VAL A 260 -5.84 -9.87 -3.47
CA VAL A 260 -5.42 -10.65 -2.29
C VAL A 260 -6.42 -11.71 -1.77
N LEU A 261 -7.56 -11.96 -2.43
CA LEU A 261 -8.61 -12.81 -1.85
C LEU A 261 -9.44 -13.62 -2.83
N ASN A 262 -9.91 -13.00 -3.91
CA ASN A 262 -11.02 -13.56 -4.68
C ASN A 262 -10.82 -13.47 -6.20
N TYR A 263 -9.63 -13.11 -6.63
CA TYR A 263 -9.32 -13.00 -8.03
C TYR A 263 -7.91 -13.54 -8.31
N PRO A 264 -7.81 -14.79 -8.82
CA PRO A 264 -6.53 -15.41 -9.14
C PRO A 264 -5.84 -14.74 -10.33
N VAL A 265 -4.60 -15.15 -10.59
CA VAL A 265 -3.78 -14.74 -11.74
C VAL A 265 -4.56 -14.53 -13.04
N PHE A 266 -4.34 -13.36 -13.65
CA PHE A 266 -4.76 -13.04 -15.01
C PHE A 266 -3.56 -12.50 -15.80
N ASN A 267 -3.26 -13.10 -16.97
CA ASN A 267 -2.01 -12.83 -17.71
C ASN A 267 -1.76 -11.34 -17.95
N ARG A 268 -2.78 -10.61 -18.42
CA ARG A 268 -2.68 -9.17 -18.67
C ARG A 268 -2.31 -8.41 -17.40
N ASP A 269 -3.04 -8.65 -16.32
CA ASP A 269 -2.84 -7.95 -15.04
C ASP A 269 -1.46 -8.24 -14.47
N GLY A 270 -1.05 -9.51 -14.46
CA GLY A 270 0.27 -9.91 -13.99
C GLY A 270 1.39 -9.25 -14.80
N MET A 271 1.27 -9.12 -16.12
CA MET A 271 2.26 -8.40 -16.94
C MET A 271 2.36 -6.90 -16.61
N TYR A 272 1.22 -6.24 -16.35
CA TYR A 272 1.24 -4.85 -15.90
C TYR A 272 1.90 -4.71 -14.52
N VAL A 273 1.58 -5.62 -13.59
CA VAL A 273 2.22 -5.67 -12.26
C VAL A 273 3.73 -5.93 -12.40
N ALA A 274 4.16 -6.85 -13.28
CA ALA A 274 5.58 -7.11 -13.52
C ALA A 274 6.33 -5.86 -14.00
N ASN A 275 5.74 -5.11 -14.94
CA ASN A 275 6.32 -3.86 -15.45
C ASN A 275 6.38 -2.79 -14.35
N MET A 276 5.30 -2.64 -13.57
CA MET A 276 5.25 -1.74 -12.42
C MET A 276 6.31 -2.08 -11.38
N MET A 277 6.46 -3.36 -11.01
CA MET A 277 7.47 -3.82 -10.04
C MET A 277 8.88 -3.56 -10.52
N LEU A 278 9.18 -3.87 -11.80
CA LEU A 278 10.48 -3.59 -12.39
C LEU A 278 10.82 -2.10 -12.35
N LYS A 279 9.88 -1.26 -12.78
CA LYS A 279 10.04 0.21 -12.78
C LYS A 279 9.99 0.82 -11.39
N GLY A 280 9.43 0.12 -10.39
CA GLY A 280 9.42 0.48 -8.98
C GLY A 280 10.63 0.00 -8.18
N GLY A 281 11.59 -0.68 -8.81
CA GLY A 281 12.82 -1.15 -8.16
C GLY A 281 12.72 -2.53 -7.50
N PHE A 282 11.65 -3.27 -7.76
CA PHE A 282 11.39 -4.64 -7.28
C PHE A 282 11.60 -5.65 -8.42
N ALA A 283 12.84 -5.69 -8.94
CA ALA A 283 13.19 -6.58 -10.05
C ALA A 283 12.93 -8.05 -9.70
N GLU A 284 13.14 -8.44 -8.44
CA GLU A 284 12.89 -9.80 -7.97
C GLU A 284 11.40 -10.18 -7.97
N LEU A 285 10.50 -9.23 -7.67
CA LEU A 285 9.06 -9.50 -7.78
C LEU A 285 8.64 -9.55 -9.24
N SER A 286 9.23 -8.72 -10.10
CA SER A 286 9.01 -8.78 -11.55
C SER A 286 9.47 -10.13 -12.13
N GLU A 287 10.66 -10.59 -11.74
CA GLU A 287 11.22 -11.89 -12.13
C GLU A 287 10.32 -13.04 -11.64
N ALA A 288 9.87 -13.01 -10.38
CA ALA A 288 8.94 -14.00 -9.84
C ALA A 288 7.64 -14.09 -10.66
N VAL A 289 7.10 -12.96 -11.12
CA VAL A 289 5.94 -12.93 -12.02
C VAL A 289 6.26 -13.57 -13.38
N ILE A 290 7.38 -13.21 -13.99
CA ILE A 290 7.78 -13.75 -15.30
C ILE A 290 7.98 -15.26 -15.20
N ASP A 291 8.72 -15.72 -14.19
CA ASP A 291 8.95 -17.13 -13.92
C ASP A 291 7.65 -17.89 -13.67
N TYR A 292 6.72 -17.31 -12.92
CA TYR A 292 5.40 -17.88 -12.73
C TYR A 292 4.70 -18.11 -14.07
N PHE A 293 4.65 -17.10 -14.94
CA PHE A 293 4.00 -17.26 -16.24
C PHE A 293 4.74 -18.21 -17.19
N LEU A 294 6.08 -18.26 -17.16
CA LEU A 294 6.84 -19.24 -17.94
C LEU A 294 6.57 -20.68 -17.48
N ALA A 295 6.44 -20.90 -16.17
CA ALA A 295 6.16 -22.22 -15.59
C ALA A 295 4.69 -22.64 -15.68
N HIS A 296 3.76 -21.68 -15.67
CA HIS A 296 2.31 -21.93 -15.58
C HIS A 296 1.50 -21.48 -16.80
N SER A 297 2.15 -20.99 -17.86
CA SER A 297 1.56 -20.70 -19.17
C SER A 297 0.90 -21.96 -19.72
N LYS A 298 -0.39 -22.15 -19.43
CA LYS A 298 -1.26 -23.11 -20.10
C LYS A 298 -1.98 -22.44 -21.27
N GLU A 299 -2.32 -23.25 -22.26
CA GLU A 299 -2.79 -22.88 -23.60
C GLU A 299 -4.14 -22.14 -23.70
N GLU A 300 -4.81 -21.79 -22.58
CA GLU A 300 -6.18 -21.22 -22.62
C GLU A 300 -6.37 -19.97 -21.73
N PRO A 301 -5.81 -18.80 -22.10
CA PRO A 301 -5.90 -17.54 -21.35
C PRO A 301 -7.30 -16.90 -21.28
N ASP A 302 -8.26 -17.41 -22.04
CA ASP A 302 -9.58 -16.83 -22.30
C ASP A 302 -10.69 -17.30 -21.34
N GLN A 303 -10.38 -18.22 -20.43
CA GLN A 303 -11.35 -18.82 -19.50
C GLN A 303 -11.48 -18.09 -18.15
N ASN A 304 -10.69 -17.05 -17.89
CA ASN A 304 -10.74 -16.31 -16.63
C ASN A 304 -11.57 -15.01 -16.80
N ARG A 305 -12.88 -15.08 -16.55
CA ARG A 305 -13.86 -14.00 -16.81
C ARG A 305 -14.31 -13.22 -15.57
N ALA A 306 -13.60 -13.35 -14.44
CA ALA A 306 -14.00 -12.70 -13.20
C ALA A 306 -13.76 -11.19 -13.22
N VAL A 307 -14.45 -10.42 -12.38
CA VAL A 307 -14.19 -8.99 -12.15
C VAL A 307 -14.28 -8.71 -10.65
N ALA A 308 -13.19 -8.28 -10.00
CA ALA A 308 -13.17 -7.77 -8.62
C ALA A 308 -12.18 -6.59 -8.46
N MET A 309 -12.58 -5.49 -7.81
CA MET A 309 -11.82 -4.23 -7.71
C MET A 309 -11.13 -4.04 -6.34
N PRO A 310 -9.96 -3.36 -6.26
CA PRO A 310 -9.18 -2.82 -7.38
C PRO A 310 -8.37 -3.88 -8.13
N HIS A 311 -8.40 -3.86 -9.46
CA HIS A 311 -7.63 -4.79 -10.28
C HIS A 311 -6.15 -4.40 -10.35
N GLY A 312 -5.27 -5.40 -10.33
CA GLY A 312 -3.83 -5.23 -10.51
C GLY A 312 -3.47 -4.38 -11.75
N TRP A 313 -4.13 -4.58 -12.90
CA TRP A 313 -3.86 -3.76 -14.10
C TRP A 313 -4.12 -2.27 -13.88
N ALA A 314 -5.21 -1.91 -13.19
CA ALA A 314 -5.61 -0.51 -13.03
C ALA A 314 -4.64 0.22 -12.08
N ILE A 315 -4.21 -0.45 -11.02
CA ILE A 315 -3.20 0.08 -10.08
C ILE A 315 -1.87 0.28 -10.80
N ALA A 316 -1.44 -0.72 -11.57
CA ALA A 316 -0.19 -0.66 -12.32
C ALA A 316 -0.20 0.46 -13.36
N GLU A 317 -1.26 0.60 -14.15
CA GLU A 317 -1.36 1.65 -15.17
C GLU A 317 -1.38 3.05 -14.56
N VAL A 318 -2.10 3.26 -13.44
CA VAL A 318 -2.09 4.55 -12.74
C VAL A 318 -0.70 4.86 -12.20
N TRP A 319 -0.02 3.88 -11.62
CA TRP A 319 1.35 4.06 -11.14
C TRP A 319 2.33 4.36 -12.28
N LEU A 320 2.23 3.64 -13.40
CA LEU A 320 3.06 3.84 -14.60
C LEU A 320 2.80 5.23 -15.20
N LEU A 321 1.55 5.68 -15.27
CA LEU A 321 1.21 7.03 -15.70
C LEU A 321 1.84 8.09 -14.79
N MET A 322 1.72 7.93 -13.47
CA MET A 322 2.33 8.85 -12.51
C MET A 322 3.85 8.88 -12.64
N ARG A 323 4.50 7.71 -12.80
CA ARG A 323 5.92 7.63 -13.11
C ARG A 323 6.25 8.39 -14.39
N ASP A 324 5.49 8.16 -15.46
CA ASP A 324 5.79 8.71 -16.78
C ASP A 324 5.54 10.24 -16.85
N CYS A 325 4.68 10.79 -15.98
CA CYS A 325 4.62 12.24 -15.77
C CYS A 325 5.95 12.83 -15.26
N LEU A 326 6.70 12.06 -14.48
CA LEU A 326 8.02 12.46 -13.97
C LEU A 326 9.12 12.13 -14.98
N VAL A 327 9.18 10.88 -15.45
CA VAL A 327 10.23 10.36 -16.32
C VAL A 327 9.71 9.19 -17.16
N PHE A 328 9.92 9.23 -18.48
CA PHE A 328 9.70 8.08 -19.35
C PHE A 328 10.78 7.94 -20.43
N GLU A 329 10.88 6.74 -20.99
CA GLU A 329 11.82 6.40 -22.04
C GLU A 329 11.22 6.62 -23.44
N ASP A 330 11.95 7.30 -24.32
CA ASP A 330 11.56 7.44 -25.73
C ASP A 330 12.79 7.36 -26.65
N ARG A 331 12.85 6.36 -27.53
CA ARG A 331 13.82 6.23 -28.64
C ARG A 331 15.27 6.57 -28.29
N GLY A 332 15.81 6.04 -27.19
CA GLY A 332 17.20 6.31 -26.76
C GLY A 332 17.37 7.53 -25.84
N ARG A 333 16.27 8.19 -25.46
CA ARG A 333 16.24 9.37 -24.59
C ARG A 333 15.50 9.08 -23.29
N LEU A 334 15.76 9.90 -22.28
CA LEU A 334 14.90 10.04 -21.10
C LEU A 334 14.18 11.39 -21.14
N ILE A 335 12.86 11.35 -21.17
CA ILE A 335 12.00 12.54 -21.14
C ILE A 335 11.70 12.85 -19.68
N LEU A 336 11.93 14.11 -19.27
CA LEU A 336 11.87 14.57 -17.89
C LEU A 336 10.75 15.59 -17.71
N LEU A 337 9.98 15.43 -16.63
CA LEU A 337 8.97 16.37 -16.11
C LEU A 337 7.79 16.66 -17.07
N SER A 338 7.52 15.76 -18.01
CA SER A 338 6.52 15.96 -19.08
C SER A 338 5.08 16.15 -18.58
N GLY A 339 4.75 15.70 -17.37
CA GLY A 339 3.38 15.70 -16.85
C GLY A 339 3.29 16.24 -15.42
N VAL A 340 4.27 17.03 -14.97
CA VAL A 340 4.20 17.66 -13.65
C VAL A 340 3.26 18.85 -13.64
N ASP A 341 2.58 19.06 -12.52
CA ASP A 341 1.75 20.24 -12.32
C ASP A 341 2.62 21.51 -12.39
N PRO A 342 2.25 22.55 -13.15
CA PRO A 342 3.04 23.77 -13.26
C PRO A 342 3.39 24.42 -11.91
N SER A 343 2.51 24.32 -10.91
CA SER A 343 2.75 24.87 -9.57
C SER A 343 3.93 24.21 -8.85
N TRP A 344 4.35 23.00 -9.26
CA TRP A 344 5.48 22.31 -8.66
C TRP A 344 6.82 22.93 -9.06
N LEU A 345 6.88 23.61 -10.21
CA LEU A 345 8.11 24.21 -10.71
C LEU A 345 8.60 25.39 -9.85
N THR A 346 7.71 25.99 -9.05
CA THR A 346 8.01 27.10 -8.14
C THR A 346 7.83 26.73 -6.67
N HIS A 347 7.41 25.51 -6.36
CA HIS A 347 7.18 25.06 -4.99
C HIS A 347 8.50 24.92 -4.22
N ALA A 348 8.57 25.46 -2.99
CA ALA A 348 9.82 25.53 -2.22
C ALA A 348 10.48 24.16 -1.99
N ASP A 349 9.68 23.10 -1.83
CA ASP A 349 10.19 21.73 -1.64
C ASP A 349 10.83 21.13 -2.90
N GLY A 350 10.57 21.70 -4.07
CA GLY A 350 11.06 21.20 -5.35
C GLY A 350 10.55 19.80 -5.70
N VAL A 351 11.24 19.12 -6.62
CA VAL A 351 10.94 17.74 -7.02
C VAL A 351 12.21 16.92 -6.86
N THR A 352 12.16 15.87 -6.04
CA THR A 352 13.28 14.93 -5.90
C THR A 352 12.84 13.52 -6.19
N VAL A 353 13.60 12.85 -7.06
CA VAL A 353 13.48 11.43 -7.36
C VAL A 353 14.86 10.81 -7.25
N LYS A 354 15.01 9.69 -6.53
CA LYS A 354 16.27 8.95 -6.40
C LYS A 354 16.10 7.49 -6.80
N ASN A 355 17.14 6.97 -7.45
CA ASN A 355 17.27 5.58 -7.88
C ASN A 355 16.12 5.07 -8.76
N LEU A 356 15.43 5.94 -9.51
CA LEU A 356 14.30 5.54 -10.37
C LEU A 356 14.80 4.68 -11.54
N PRO A 357 14.39 3.40 -11.64
CA PRO A 357 14.80 2.53 -12.73
C PRO A 357 14.40 3.08 -14.11
N SER A 358 15.33 2.94 -15.06
CA SER A 358 15.08 3.18 -16.48
C SER A 358 15.83 2.17 -17.34
N TYR A 359 15.50 2.09 -18.63
CA TYR A 359 16.22 1.24 -19.59
C TYR A 359 17.72 1.55 -19.67
N TYR A 360 18.13 2.73 -19.23
CA TYR A 360 19.52 3.19 -19.30
C TYR A 360 20.24 3.17 -17.96
N GLY A 361 19.64 2.56 -16.93
CA GLY A 361 20.11 2.55 -15.54
C GLY A 361 19.30 3.48 -14.63
N PRO A 362 19.48 3.38 -13.30
CA PRO A 362 18.73 4.20 -12.35
C PRO A 362 19.06 5.68 -12.47
N LEU A 363 18.03 6.53 -12.45
CA LEU A 363 18.10 7.97 -12.56
C LEU A 363 17.91 8.62 -11.18
N ASP A 364 18.73 9.62 -10.89
CA ASP A 364 18.42 10.61 -9.86
C ASP A 364 18.04 11.92 -10.55
N LEU A 365 16.99 12.56 -10.07
CA LEU A 365 16.46 13.82 -10.59
C LEU A 365 16.18 14.76 -9.41
N GLU A 366 16.64 16.00 -9.50
CA GLU A 366 16.38 17.00 -8.47
C GLU A 366 16.10 18.36 -9.11
N TRP A 367 14.89 18.87 -8.95
CA TRP A 367 14.47 20.22 -9.33
C TRP A 367 14.44 21.10 -8.08
N ARG A 368 15.29 22.13 -8.05
CA ARG A 368 15.38 23.07 -6.94
C ARG A 368 15.02 24.48 -7.39
N PRO A 369 13.87 25.03 -6.96
CA PRO A 369 13.58 26.45 -7.14
C PRO A 369 14.48 27.32 -6.26
N GLY A 370 14.78 28.53 -6.74
CA GLY A 370 15.65 29.47 -6.04
C GLY A 370 15.42 30.92 -6.51
N PRO A 371 16.08 31.90 -5.85
CA PRO A 371 15.87 33.32 -6.14
C PRO A 371 16.28 33.72 -7.57
N ASP A 372 17.28 33.06 -8.14
CA ASP A 372 17.82 33.33 -9.48
C ASP A 372 17.24 32.40 -10.56
N GLY A 373 16.13 31.71 -10.25
CA GLY A 373 15.53 30.66 -11.08
C GLY A 373 15.71 29.25 -10.49
N CYS A 374 15.45 28.25 -11.30
CA CYS A 374 15.46 26.84 -10.91
C CYS A 374 16.74 26.14 -11.39
N VAL A 375 17.15 25.11 -10.66
CA VAL A 375 18.23 24.21 -11.03
C VAL A 375 17.70 22.80 -11.14
N LEU A 376 17.89 22.17 -12.29
CA LEU A 376 17.69 20.74 -12.49
C LEU A 376 19.04 20.03 -12.40
N ALA A 377 19.20 19.16 -11.41
CA ALA A 377 20.33 18.26 -11.29
C ALA A 377 19.93 16.84 -11.73
N ILE A 378 20.78 16.23 -12.56
CA ILE A 378 20.60 14.91 -13.13
C ILE A 378 21.75 14.02 -12.66
N GLY A 379 21.43 13.04 -11.83
CA GLY A 379 22.38 12.12 -11.20
C GLY A 379 22.12 10.65 -11.58
N GLY A 380 22.52 9.74 -10.70
CA GLY A 380 22.38 8.31 -10.91
C GLY A 380 23.32 7.72 -11.97
N ARG A 381 22.99 6.50 -12.40
CA ARG A 381 23.73 5.70 -13.40
C ARG A 381 23.06 5.69 -14.77
N ALA A 382 21.93 6.38 -14.93
CA ALA A 382 21.23 6.52 -16.21
C ALA A 382 22.14 7.11 -17.30
N LYS A 383 22.28 6.40 -18.42
CA LYS A 383 23.08 6.80 -19.59
C LYS A 383 22.29 6.66 -20.91
N PRO A 384 21.24 7.46 -21.11
CA PRO A 384 20.49 7.43 -22.37
C PRO A 384 21.41 7.82 -23.54
N PRO A 385 21.50 7.00 -24.61
CA PRO A 385 22.45 7.22 -25.70
C PRO A 385 22.19 8.51 -26.49
N GLN A 386 20.95 8.99 -26.53
CA GLN A 386 20.56 10.25 -27.16
C GLN A 386 20.36 11.40 -26.15
N GLY A 387 20.71 11.19 -24.88
CA GLY A 387 20.62 12.21 -23.84
C GLY A 387 19.24 12.33 -23.21
N PHE A 388 18.93 13.52 -22.71
CA PHE A 388 17.70 13.79 -21.98
C PHE A 388 16.87 14.82 -22.73
N VAL A 389 15.57 14.85 -22.47
CA VAL A 389 14.68 15.90 -22.94
C VAL A 389 14.01 16.49 -21.73
N LEU A 390 14.20 17.79 -21.48
CA LEU A 390 13.43 18.51 -20.50
C LEU A 390 12.15 19.02 -21.17
N ARG A 391 11.00 18.52 -20.75
CA ARG A 391 9.69 18.94 -21.24
C ARG A 391 8.96 19.65 -20.12
N LEU A 392 8.86 20.97 -20.23
CA LEU A 392 8.13 21.79 -19.27
C LEU A 392 6.68 22.00 -19.75
N PRO A 393 5.73 22.27 -18.84
CA PRO A 393 4.38 22.66 -19.22
C PRO A 393 4.41 23.87 -20.17
N ALA A 394 3.51 23.92 -21.16
CA ALA A 394 3.53 24.97 -22.18
C ALA A 394 3.39 26.40 -21.61
N GLN A 395 2.83 26.53 -20.40
CA GLN A 395 2.72 27.81 -19.68
C GLN A 395 4.06 28.28 -19.06
N ALA A 396 5.03 27.37 -18.94
CA ALA A 396 6.38 27.66 -18.47
C ALA A 396 7.19 28.31 -19.60
N ASP A 397 7.00 29.62 -19.76
CA ASP A 397 7.88 30.46 -20.56
C ASP A 397 9.28 30.44 -19.89
N ALA A 398 10.21 29.66 -20.44
CA ALA A 398 11.44 29.28 -19.76
C ALA A 398 12.67 29.55 -20.61
N ILE A 399 13.74 30.04 -19.97
CA ILE A 399 15.07 30.10 -20.57
C ILE A 399 15.91 28.99 -19.95
N VAL A 400 16.35 28.04 -20.76
CA VAL A 400 17.10 26.86 -20.33
C VAL A 400 18.57 27.02 -20.71
N ALA A 401 19.48 26.74 -19.79
CA ALA A 401 20.92 26.84 -20.03
C ALA A 401 21.70 25.66 -19.42
N ILE A 402 22.70 25.17 -20.17
CA ILE A 402 23.66 24.15 -19.75
C ILE A 402 25.05 24.80 -19.78
N GLU A 403 25.82 24.70 -18.70
CA GLU A 403 27.18 25.30 -18.63
C GLU A 403 27.23 26.77 -19.09
N ARG A 404 26.19 27.55 -18.75
CA ARG A 404 25.98 28.97 -19.14
C ARG A 404 25.68 29.23 -20.63
N LYS A 405 25.47 28.19 -21.44
CA LYS A 405 24.98 28.32 -22.82
C LYS A 405 23.49 28.04 -22.89
N THR A 406 22.74 28.97 -23.47
CA THR A 406 21.30 28.81 -23.67
C THR A 406 21.01 27.68 -24.66
N VAL A 407 20.03 26.85 -24.33
CA VAL A 407 19.49 25.78 -25.16
C VAL A 407 18.18 26.28 -25.76
N ALA A 408 18.09 26.29 -27.09
CA ALA A 408 16.85 26.65 -27.77
C ALA A 408 15.82 25.52 -27.63
N ALA A 409 14.56 25.89 -27.43
CA ALA A 409 13.47 24.92 -27.50
C ALA A 409 13.33 24.38 -28.94
N ALA A 410 13.11 23.08 -29.08
CA ALA A 410 12.71 22.45 -30.31
C ALA A 410 11.28 22.88 -30.71
N SER A 411 10.83 22.52 -31.92
CA SER A 411 9.52 22.90 -32.46
C SER A 411 8.31 22.48 -31.59
N GLY A 412 8.50 21.54 -30.67
CA GLY A 412 7.49 21.09 -29.71
C GLY A 412 7.56 21.72 -28.31
N GLY A 413 8.45 22.70 -28.07
CA GLY A 413 8.69 23.29 -26.75
C GLY A 413 9.66 22.51 -25.85
N ASP A 414 10.18 21.40 -26.35
CA ASP A 414 11.14 20.53 -25.67
C ASP A 414 12.55 21.10 -25.69
N TYR A 415 13.30 20.91 -24.61
CA TYR A 415 14.73 21.24 -24.55
C TYR A 415 15.56 19.96 -24.61
N GLU A 416 16.28 19.77 -25.71
CA GLU A 416 17.19 18.64 -25.86
C GLU A 416 18.47 18.87 -25.05
N LEU A 417 18.78 17.93 -24.16
CA LEU A 417 19.94 17.98 -23.28
C LEU A 417 20.92 16.87 -23.71
N PRO A 418 22.18 17.20 -24.06
CA PRO A 418 23.14 16.21 -24.52
C PRO A 418 23.38 15.06 -23.52
N PRO A 419 23.82 13.87 -24.00
CA PRO A 419 24.27 12.79 -23.13
C PRO A 419 25.30 13.28 -22.10
N GLY A 420 25.15 12.83 -20.86
CA GLY A 420 26.05 13.22 -19.77
C GLY A 420 25.71 14.54 -19.09
N THR A 421 24.68 15.28 -19.52
CA THR A 421 24.21 16.49 -18.83
C THR A 421 23.95 16.22 -17.35
N LYS A 422 24.50 17.07 -16.46
CA LYS A 422 24.38 16.94 -15.00
C LYS A 422 23.62 18.09 -14.34
N ASN A 423 23.76 19.30 -14.85
CA ASN A 423 23.17 20.50 -14.26
C ASN A 423 22.59 21.38 -15.37
N VAL A 424 21.33 21.76 -15.20
CA VAL A 424 20.61 22.66 -16.09
C VAL A 424 20.07 23.82 -15.25
N ARG A 425 20.26 25.05 -15.72
CA ARG A 425 19.66 26.25 -15.12
C ARG A 425 18.44 26.65 -15.92
N ILE A 426 17.37 27.00 -15.23
CA ILE A 426 16.09 27.36 -15.82
C ILE A 426 15.62 28.67 -15.21
N SER A 427 15.39 29.69 -16.02
CA SER A 427 14.73 30.93 -15.59
C SER A 427 13.31 30.95 -16.12
N LEU A 428 12.32 31.03 -15.22
CA LEU A 428 10.91 31.13 -15.57
C LEU A 428 10.56 32.61 -15.78
N VAL A 429 10.15 32.98 -16.99
CA VAL A 429 9.98 34.37 -17.45
C VAL A 429 8.67 34.99 -16.96
N LYS A 430 7.66 34.18 -16.65
CA LYS A 430 6.38 34.62 -16.07
C LYS A 430 6.16 34.00 -14.70
N SER A 431 5.69 34.82 -13.76
CA SER A 431 5.05 34.34 -12.53
C SER A 431 3.91 33.40 -12.93
N MET A 432 4.04 32.12 -12.61
CA MET A 432 2.96 31.14 -12.76
C MET A 432 1.90 31.40 -11.68
N THR A 433 1.07 32.42 -11.89
CA THR A 433 -0.14 32.62 -11.09
C THR A 433 -1.24 31.71 -11.60
N ARG A 434 -1.94 31.06 -10.65
CA ARG A 434 -3.04 30.10 -10.84
C ARG A 434 -4.04 30.47 -11.92
#